data_AF-A0A348Y7G5-F1
#
_entry.id   AF-A0A348Y7G5-F1
#
_cell.length_a   1.000
_cell.length_b   1.000
_cell.length_c   1.000
_cell.angle_alpha   90.00
_cell.angle_beta   90.00
_cell.angle_gamma   90.00
#
_symmetry.space_group_name_H-M   'P 1'
#
loop_
_entity.id
_entity.type
_entity.pdbx_description
1 polymer ?
#
loop_
_entity_poly.entity_id
_entity_poly.type
_entity_poly.pdbx_seq_one_letter_code
_entity_poly.pdbx_strand_id
1 'polypeptide(L)'
;MRKIPVYIHPAAGWPALIASTRTLMDYKAFLRGSISVLHSNQPKDSFDCPGCAWPDHKSHKAIDVCENGIKVIASETMNRR
;
A
#
# COMPACT_ATOMS: atom_id res chain seq x y z
N MET A 1 7.95 25.66 20.26
CA MET A 1 7.62 24.24 19.96
C MET A 1 6.17 24.17 19.51
N ARG A 2 5.90 23.71 18.27
CA ARG A 2 4.53 23.53 17.79
C ARG A 2 3.99 22.21 18.36
N LYS A 3 2.92 22.26 19.16
CA LYS A 3 2.26 21.03 19.65
C LYS A 3 1.73 20.26 18.45
N ILE A 4 2.13 19.00 18.31
CA ILE A 4 1.58 18.09 17.32
C ILE A 4 0.21 17.64 17.86
N PRO A 5 -0.90 17.82 17.11
CA PRO A 5 -2.21 17.36 17.55
C PRO A 5 -2.22 15.84 17.69
N VAL A 6 -2.92 15.33 18.70
CA VAL A 6 -3.05 13.88 18.92
C VAL A 6 -3.92 13.28 17.81
N TYR A 7 -3.38 12.30 17.08
CA TYR A 7 -4.12 11.54 16.07
C TYR A 7 -5.04 10.54 16.77
N ILE A 8 -6.35 10.77 16.69
CA ILE A 8 -7.38 9.95 17.34
C ILE A 8 -8.00 8.89 16.42
N HIS A 9 -7.65 8.89 15.14
CA HIS A 9 -8.18 7.93 14.19
C HIS A 9 -7.36 6.63 14.23
N PRO A 10 -7.97 5.48 13.89
CA PRO A 10 -7.24 4.24 13.80
C PRO A 10 -6.22 4.28 12.64
N ALA A 11 -5.05 3.70 12.85
CA ALA A 11 -4.00 3.57 11.82
C ALA A 11 -4.31 2.48 10.78
N ALA A 12 -5.28 1.61 11.06
CA ALA A 12 -5.71 0.50 10.22
C ALA A 12 -7.24 0.42 10.13
N GLY A 13 -7.75 -0.41 9.22
CA GLY A 13 -9.18 -0.60 8.98
C GLY A 13 -9.72 0.19 7.78
N TRP A 14 -11.04 0.36 7.71
CA TRP A 14 -11.70 0.96 6.55
C TRP A 14 -11.22 2.37 6.18
N PRO A 15 -10.99 3.30 7.12
CA PRO A 15 -10.49 4.63 6.77
C PRO A 15 -9.11 4.59 6.10
N ALA A 16 -8.22 3.73 6.58
CA ALA A 16 -6.88 3.53 6.02
C ALA A 16 -6.93 2.89 4.62
N LEU A 17 -7.85 1.93 4.42
CA LEU A 17 -8.09 1.32 3.12
C LEU A 17 -8.57 2.36 2.10
N ILE A 18 -9.56 3.17 2.46
CA ILE A 18 -10.09 4.23 1.59
C ILE A 18 -9.00 5.25 1.23
N ALA A 19 -8.18 5.67 2.19
CA ALA A 19 -7.08 6.59 1.94
C ALA A 19 -6.04 6.00 0.96
N SER A 20 -5.69 4.72 1.14
CA SER A 20 -4.77 4.01 0.24
C SER A 20 -5.37 3.83 -1.17
N THR A 21 -6.66 3.51 -1.25
CA THR A 21 -7.38 3.41 -2.53
C THR A 21 -7.43 4.74 -3.27
N ARG A 22 -7.66 5.85 -2.56
CA ARG A 22 -7.62 7.20 -3.15
C ARG A 22 -6.26 7.49 -3.78
N THR A 23 -5.18 7.11 -3.10
CA THR A 23 -3.82 7.24 -3.65
C THR A 23 -3.69 6.52 -5.01
N LEU A 24 -4.18 5.29 -5.12
CA LEU A 24 -4.17 4.54 -6.38
C LEU A 24 -4.99 5.23 -7.48
N MET A 25 -6.10 5.88 -7.11
CA MET A 25 -6.91 6.67 -8.04
C MET A 25 -6.20 7.96 -8.49
N ASP A 26 -5.57 8.68 -7.57
CA ASP A 26 -4.84 9.93 -7.84
C ASP A 26 -3.69 9.69 -8.84
N TYR A 27 -3.04 8.53 -8.72
CA TYR A 27 -1.99 8.05 -9.60
C TYR A 27 -2.51 7.45 -10.91
N LYS A 28 -3.83 7.46 -11.16
CA LYS A 28 -4.48 6.82 -12.33
C LYS A 28 -4.11 5.34 -12.49
N ALA A 29 -3.80 4.68 -11.38
CA ALA A 29 -3.28 3.33 -11.29
C ALA A 29 -4.29 2.37 -10.64
N PHE A 30 -5.55 2.78 -10.43
CA PHE A 30 -6.52 2.03 -9.63
C PHE A 30 -6.60 0.54 -9.96
N LEU A 31 -6.80 0.16 -11.24
CA LEU A 31 -6.91 -1.25 -11.61
C LEU A 31 -5.56 -1.99 -11.50
N ARG A 32 -4.54 -1.51 -12.23
CA ARG A 32 -3.23 -2.19 -12.31
C ARG A 32 -2.51 -2.20 -10.96
N GLY A 33 -2.51 -1.06 -10.28
CA GLY A 33 -1.92 -0.92 -8.95
C GLY A 33 -2.62 -1.76 -7.89
N SER A 34 -3.96 -1.89 -7.91
CA SER A 34 -4.66 -2.80 -6.98
C SER A 34 -4.29 -4.26 -7.22
N ILE A 35 -4.18 -4.69 -8.48
CA ILE A 35 -3.73 -6.05 -8.82
C ILE A 35 -2.29 -6.26 -8.34
N SER A 36 -1.39 -5.30 -8.62
CA SER A 36 0.01 -5.38 -8.16
C SER A 36 0.11 -5.42 -6.63
N VAL A 37 -0.71 -4.67 -5.89
CA VAL A 37 -0.76 -4.75 -4.43
C VAL A 37 -1.16 -6.15 -3.96
N LEU A 38 -2.19 -6.76 -4.55
CA LEU A 38 -2.62 -8.12 -4.18
C LEU A 38 -1.58 -9.18 -4.53
N HIS A 39 -0.82 -8.94 -5.60
CA HIS A 39 0.23 -9.84 -6.07
C HIS A 39 1.54 -9.73 -5.28
N SER A 40 1.71 -8.64 -4.52
CA SER A 40 2.88 -8.45 -3.67
C SER A 40 2.90 -9.42 -2.49
N ASN A 41 4.10 -9.89 -2.12
CA ASN A 41 4.35 -10.75 -0.95
C ASN A 41 3.58 -12.10 -0.93
N GLN A 42 3.10 -12.56 -2.09
CA GLN A 42 2.44 -13.86 -2.26
C GLN A 42 3.45 -15.01 -2.42
N PRO A 43 3.09 -16.29 -2.22
CA PRO A 43 4.04 -17.40 -2.33
C PRO A 43 4.39 -17.83 -3.77
N LYS A 44 3.61 -17.43 -4.79
CA LYS A 44 3.81 -17.84 -6.18
C LYS A 44 3.85 -16.63 -7.10
N ASP A 45 4.89 -16.58 -7.93
CA ASP A 45 5.10 -15.57 -8.98
C ASP A 45 5.03 -14.12 -8.48
N SER A 46 5.29 -13.88 -7.20
CA SER A 46 5.12 -12.58 -6.55
C SER A 46 6.37 -11.71 -6.63
N PHE A 47 6.23 -10.46 -6.19
CA PHE A 47 7.33 -9.55 -5.96
C PHE A 47 7.25 -8.99 -4.54
N ASP A 48 8.40 -8.56 -4.02
CA ASP A 48 8.50 -7.97 -2.69
C ASP A 48 7.95 -6.54 -2.70
N CYS A 49 7.17 -6.19 -1.67
CA CYS A 49 6.65 -4.85 -1.51
C CYS A 49 7.80 -3.82 -1.43
N PRO A 50 7.95 -2.90 -2.40
CA PRO A 50 9.12 -2.02 -2.51
C PRO A 50 9.18 -0.90 -1.45
N GLY A 51 8.12 -0.74 -0.66
CA GLY A 51 8.04 0.25 0.42
C GLY A 51 7.77 -0.37 1.79
N CYS A 52 8.04 -1.67 1.96
CA CYS A 52 7.78 -2.36 3.22
C CYS A 52 8.67 -1.83 4.35
N ALA A 53 8.06 -1.52 5.50
CA ALA A 53 8.76 -0.98 6.67
C ALA A 53 9.03 -2.03 7.76
N TRP A 54 8.58 -3.28 7.56
CA TRP A 54 8.74 -4.38 8.52
C TRP A 54 9.37 -5.61 7.86
N PRO A 55 10.13 -6.41 8.64
CA PRO A 55 10.76 -7.62 8.13
C PRO A 55 9.73 -8.69 7.76
N ASP A 56 10.05 -9.44 6.71
CA ASP A 56 9.16 -10.47 6.18
C ASP A 56 8.81 -11.53 7.22
N HIS A 57 7.54 -11.86 7.26
CA HIS A 57 7.00 -12.86 8.17
C HIS A 57 7.13 -14.25 7.55
N LYS A 58 7.43 -15.29 8.35
CA LYS A 58 7.47 -16.68 7.84
C LYS A 58 6.13 -17.20 7.32
N SER A 59 5.02 -16.55 7.68
CA SER A 59 3.67 -16.89 7.24
C SER A 59 3.17 -15.87 6.24
N HIS A 60 2.75 -16.33 5.06
CA HIS A 60 2.13 -15.48 4.05
C HIS A 60 0.75 -15.01 4.53
N LYS A 61 0.50 -13.70 4.43
CA LYS A 61 -0.81 -13.09 4.67
C LYS A 61 -1.48 -12.77 3.34
N ALA A 62 -2.80 -12.64 3.35
CA ALA A 62 -3.56 -12.27 2.16
C ALA A 62 -3.13 -10.89 1.62
N ILE A 63 -2.79 -9.96 2.52
CA ILE A 63 -2.27 -8.63 2.19
C ILE A 63 -1.19 -8.31 3.23
N ASP A 64 0.02 -8.03 2.76
CA ASP A 64 1.14 -7.64 3.62
C ASP A 64 1.83 -6.38 3.07
N VAL A 65 1.09 -5.28 3.02
CA VAL A 65 1.60 -3.99 2.54
C VAL A 65 1.18 -2.86 3.47
N CYS A 66 2.00 -1.82 3.51
CA CYS A 66 1.66 -0.56 4.18
C CYS A 66 1.26 0.52 3.15
N GLU A 67 0.73 1.64 3.62
CA GLU A 67 0.35 2.79 2.78
C GLU A 67 1.50 3.28 1.88
N ASN A 68 2.73 3.30 2.40
CA ASN A 68 3.90 3.72 1.63
C ASN A 68 4.24 2.73 0.52
N GLY A 69 4.13 1.43 0.77
CA GLY A 69 4.26 0.40 -0.26
C GLY A 69 3.24 0.58 -1.39
N ILE A 70 1.98 0.87 -1.03
CA ILE A 70 0.92 1.15 -1.99
C ILE A 70 1.24 2.40 -2.83
N LYS A 71 1.78 3.47 -2.23
CA LYS A 71 2.21 4.68 -2.97
C LYS A 71 3.29 4.37 -4.00
N VAL A 72 4.30 3.57 -3.64
CA VAL A 72 5.37 3.18 -4.57
C VAL A 72 4.77 2.33 -5.70
N ILE A 73 3.96 1.33 -5.38
CA ILE A 73 3.28 0.50 -6.40
C ILE A 73 2.41 1.36 -7.31
N ALA A 74 1.67 2.33 -6.77
CA ALA A 74 0.88 3.28 -7.55
C ALA A 74 1.76 4.09 -8.50
N SER A 75 2.95 4.51 -8.06
CA SER A 75 3.89 5.28 -8.87
C SER A 75 4.54 4.48 -10.00
N GLU A 76 4.78 3.18 -9.78
CA GLU A 76 5.34 2.29 -10.80
C GLU A 76 4.28 1.84 -11.81
N THR A 77 3.03 1.68 -11.36
CA THR A 77 1.91 1.19 -12.19
C THR A 77 1.10 2.31 -12.86
N MET A 78 1.37 3.59 -12.52
CA MET A 78 0.75 4.72 -13.20
C MET A 78 1.11 4.71 -14.68
N ASN A 79 0.17 5.12 -15.52
CA ASN A 79 0.47 5.30 -16.94
C ASN A 79 1.17 6.66 -17.14
N ARG A 80 2.48 6.64 -17.44
CA ARG A 80 3.17 7.83 -17.96
C ARG A 80 2.66 8.10 -19.38
N ARG A 81 1.73 9.04 -19.53
CA ARG A 81 1.48 9.69 -20.81
C ARG A 81 2.28 10.98 -20.88
#